data_AF-A0AAY4CIG0-F1
#
_entry.id   AF-A0AAY4CIG0-F1
#
_cell.length_a   1.000
_cell.length_b   1.000
_cell.length_c   1.000
_cell.angle_alpha   90.00
_cell.angle_beta   90.00
_cell.angle_gamma   90.00
#
_symmetry.space_group_name_H-M   'P 1'
#
loop_
_entity.id
_entity.type
_entity.pdbx_description
1 polymer ?
#
loop_
_entity_poly.entity_id
_entity_poly.type
_entity_poly.pdbx_seq_one_letter_code
_entity_poly.pdbx_strand_id
1 'polypeptide(L)'
;MDSHSPEEVKDGEEQNIEFFKQQVLLLREKALLQSSVREQKRLLVENAKLKKDIDELKTQLQEKQRRKAAKLLEISLAEATSSLTTKEPVPSSSSATPMPSSAPLNKKNDGRKRRVTFRAVRSGGQRSSIQALEPELSVMCLDLRVGKILSTLQHPDSDSLCVQKVDLGEATPRTAVSAVIRNAPLEELKECLCVCVCNVRGVRVRGVYSQARVLCAEDSAHMELVVPPGSSQPGDRITFQGYAGEPDSELNPRQRVFENLQSDLRTDGRGVATYKGVAFEVRGKGFCRTASVISGFIK
;
A
#
# COMPACT_ATOMS: atom_id res chain seq x y z
N MET A 1 22.14 -71.98 29.52
CA MET A 1 22.84 -70.70 29.76
C MET A 1 22.79 -69.98 28.44
N ASP A 2 21.74 -69.20 28.26
CA ASP A 2 21.25 -68.86 26.94
C ASP A 2 21.85 -67.53 26.54
N SER A 3 23.01 -67.63 25.87
CA SER A 3 23.75 -66.52 25.31
C SER A 3 22.99 -65.93 24.12
N HIS A 4 21.98 -65.08 24.40
CA HIS A 4 21.42 -64.18 23.41
C HIS A 4 22.52 -63.23 22.91
N SER A 5 22.55 -63.00 21.60
CA SER A 5 23.62 -62.24 20.98
C SER A 5 23.44 -60.74 21.26
N PRO A 6 24.50 -59.99 21.63
CA PRO A 6 24.38 -58.56 21.96
C PRO A 6 24.08 -57.64 20.76
N GLU A 7 23.93 -58.20 19.56
CA GLU A 7 23.48 -57.48 18.35
C GLU A 7 21.95 -57.53 18.21
N GLU A 8 21.31 -58.69 18.39
CA GLU A 8 19.84 -58.85 18.31
C GLU A 8 19.09 -57.95 19.31
N VAL A 9 19.69 -57.72 20.48
CA VAL A 9 19.16 -56.80 21.50
C VAL A 9 19.22 -55.34 21.02
N LYS A 10 20.31 -54.93 20.35
CA LYS A 10 20.47 -53.57 19.81
C LYS A 10 19.52 -53.30 18.65
N ASP A 11 19.39 -54.24 17.72
CA ASP A 11 18.47 -54.08 16.58
C ASP A 11 17.02 -53.90 17.08
N GLY A 12 16.64 -54.64 18.14
CA GLY A 12 15.37 -54.45 18.83
C GLY A 12 15.25 -53.09 19.52
N GLU A 13 16.28 -52.59 20.20
CA GLU A 13 16.29 -51.25 20.81
C GLU A 13 16.18 -50.14 19.74
N GLU A 14 16.93 -50.24 18.64
CA GLU A 14 16.90 -49.25 17.55
C GLU A 14 15.55 -49.21 16.84
N GLN A 15 14.93 -50.36 16.57
CA GLN A 15 13.58 -50.45 15.98
C GLN A 15 12.49 -49.88 16.92
N ASN A 16 12.60 -50.12 18.23
CA ASN A 16 11.72 -49.48 19.21
C ASN A 16 11.90 -47.95 19.22
N ILE A 17 13.15 -47.47 19.19
CA ILE A 17 13.47 -46.04 19.11
C ILE A 17 12.94 -45.42 17.82
N GLU A 18 13.01 -46.11 16.67
CA GLU A 18 12.42 -45.63 15.41
C GLU A 18 10.89 -45.58 15.45
N PHE A 19 10.23 -46.61 16.00
CA PHE A 19 8.78 -46.59 16.21
C PHE A 19 8.34 -45.38 17.05
N PHE A 20 9.01 -45.10 18.17
CA PHE A 20 8.70 -43.93 18.99
C PHE A 20 8.99 -42.60 18.26
N LYS A 21 10.06 -42.50 17.45
CA LYS A 21 10.31 -41.33 16.59
C LYS A 21 9.14 -41.10 15.62
N GLN A 22 8.67 -42.14 14.92
CA GLN A 22 7.52 -42.04 14.02
C GLN A 22 6.23 -41.63 14.76
N GLN A 23 5.97 -42.20 15.94
CA GLN A 23 4.77 -41.88 16.71
C GLN A 23 4.78 -40.43 17.23
N VAL A 24 5.93 -39.89 17.62
CA VAL A 24 6.09 -38.47 17.99
C VAL A 24 5.89 -37.54 16.78
N LEU A 25 6.36 -37.91 15.59
CA LEU A 25 6.11 -37.15 14.36
C LEU A 25 4.62 -37.11 14.01
N LEU A 26 3.93 -38.26 14.05
CA LEU A 26 2.48 -38.36 13.83
C LEU A 26 1.67 -37.52 14.84
N LEU A 27 2.06 -37.50 16.11
CA LEU A 27 1.42 -36.65 17.12
C LEU A 27 1.63 -35.15 16.84
N ARG A 28 2.82 -34.76 16.38
CA ARG A 28 3.14 -33.37 15.99
C ARG A 28 2.34 -32.93 14.75
N GLU A 29 2.27 -33.76 13.72
CA GLU A 29 1.48 -33.50 12.52
C GLU A 29 -0.02 -33.38 12.86
N LYS A 30 -0.55 -34.33 13.64
CA LYS A 30 -1.94 -34.29 14.12
C LYS A 30 -2.27 -33.01 14.90
N ALA A 31 -1.33 -32.51 15.71
CA ALA A 31 -1.51 -31.24 16.42
C ALA A 31 -1.56 -30.04 15.46
N LEU A 32 -0.67 -29.98 14.46
CA LEU A 32 -0.64 -28.92 13.45
C LEU A 32 -1.91 -28.90 12.57
N LEU A 33 -2.37 -30.08 12.14
CA LEU A 33 -3.65 -30.24 11.44
C LEU A 33 -4.82 -29.81 12.33
N GLN A 34 -4.81 -30.14 13.61
CA GLN A 34 -5.87 -29.73 14.53
C GLN A 34 -5.90 -28.21 14.77
N SER A 35 -4.75 -27.53 14.84
CA SER A 35 -4.73 -26.06 14.89
C SER A 35 -5.23 -25.44 13.58
N SER A 36 -4.79 -25.95 12.42
CA SER A 36 -5.21 -25.42 11.12
C SER A 36 -6.72 -25.56 10.90
N VAL A 37 -7.32 -26.72 11.25
CA VAL A 37 -8.78 -26.93 11.14
C VAL A 37 -9.57 -26.02 12.11
N ARG A 38 -9.02 -25.68 13.28
CA ARG A 38 -9.65 -24.70 14.20
C ARG A 38 -9.61 -23.30 13.61
N GLU A 39 -8.48 -22.90 13.03
CA GLU A 39 -8.29 -21.60 12.38
C GLU A 39 -9.18 -21.45 11.14
N GLN A 40 -9.23 -22.44 10.25
CA GLN A 40 -10.15 -22.48 9.11
C GLN A 40 -11.62 -22.31 9.53
N LYS A 41 -12.04 -23.00 10.61
CA LYS A 41 -13.42 -22.85 11.14
C LYS A 41 -13.67 -21.44 11.70
N ARG A 42 -12.70 -20.84 12.39
CA ARG A 42 -12.79 -19.43 12.84
C ARG A 42 -12.93 -18.48 11.65
N LEU A 43 -12.06 -18.61 10.65
CA LEU A 43 -12.06 -17.77 9.44
C LEU A 43 -13.36 -17.91 8.64
N LEU A 44 -13.97 -19.10 8.59
CA LEU A 44 -15.29 -19.28 7.95
C LEU A 44 -16.41 -18.54 8.68
N VAL A 45 -16.44 -18.57 10.01
CA VAL A 45 -17.42 -17.81 10.83
C VAL A 45 -17.20 -16.30 10.68
N GLU A 46 -15.94 -15.86 10.69
CA GLU A 46 -15.56 -14.46 10.53
C GLU A 46 -15.93 -13.93 9.14
N ASN A 47 -15.64 -14.67 8.07
CA ASN A 47 -16.10 -14.35 6.71
C ASN A 47 -17.63 -14.34 6.58
N ALA A 48 -18.33 -15.24 7.27
CA ALA A 48 -19.80 -15.26 7.29
C ALA A 48 -20.40 -14.04 8.02
N LYS A 49 -19.72 -13.52 9.04
CA LYS A 49 -20.08 -12.25 9.69
C LYS A 49 -19.78 -11.06 8.78
N LEU A 50 -18.55 -10.94 8.27
CA LEU A 50 -18.12 -9.83 7.41
C LEU A 50 -19.03 -9.67 6.17
N LYS A 51 -19.52 -10.77 5.59
CA LYS A 51 -20.50 -10.72 4.50
C LYS A 51 -21.83 -10.06 4.93
N LYS A 52 -22.37 -10.40 6.11
CA LYS A 52 -23.57 -9.74 6.66
C LYS A 52 -23.32 -8.27 6.94
N ASP A 53 -22.20 -7.94 7.58
CA ASP A 53 -21.82 -6.56 7.91
C ASP A 53 -21.68 -5.71 6.61
N ILE A 54 -21.09 -6.28 5.55
CA ILE A 54 -21.00 -5.68 4.21
C ILE A 54 -22.39 -5.46 3.58
N ASP A 55 -23.28 -6.45 3.64
CA ASP A 55 -24.60 -6.36 3.03
C ASP A 55 -25.52 -5.37 3.77
N GLU A 56 -25.44 -5.31 5.10
CA GLU A 56 -26.13 -4.27 5.88
C GLU A 56 -25.62 -2.87 5.50
N LEU A 57 -24.30 -2.69 5.38
CA LEU A 57 -23.71 -1.41 4.95
C LEU A 57 -24.15 -1.01 3.53
N LYS A 58 -24.33 -1.96 2.60
CA LYS A 58 -24.93 -1.68 1.28
C LYS A 58 -26.37 -1.19 1.41
N THR A 59 -27.20 -1.86 2.22
CA THR A 59 -28.59 -1.43 2.46
C THR A 59 -28.64 -0.04 3.09
N GLN A 60 -27.83 0.23 4.11
CA GLN A 60 -27.72 1.57 4.71
C GLN A 60 -27.25 2.63 3.71
N LEU A 61 -26.33 2.30 2.79
CA LEU A 61 -25.87 3.21 1.73
C LEU A 61 -27.00 3.54 0.76
N GLN A 62 -27.70 2.52 0.25
CA GLN A 62 -28.85 2.67 -0.64
C GLN A 62 -29.97 3.48 0.02
N GLU A 63 -30.25 3.25 1.30
CA GLU A 63 -31.25 4.03 2.02
C GLU A 63 -30.82 5.50 2.19
N LYS A 64 -29.56 5.76 2.56
CA LYS A 64 -29.00 7.12 2.64
C LYS A 64 -29.03 7.83 1.27
N GLN A 65 -28.82 7.11 0.17
CA GLN A 65 -28.99 7.63 -1.19
C GLN A 65 -30.47 7.92 -1.51
N ARG A 66 -31.39 7.00 -1.22
CA ARG A 66 -32.84 7.16 -1.45
C ARG A 66 -33.44 8.31 -0.64
N ARG A 67 -33.05 8.46 0.64
CA ARG A 67 -33.43 9.60 1.49
C ARG A 67 -32.90 10.94 0.97
N LYS A 68 -31.67 10.97 0.44
CA LYS A 68 -31.12 12.17 -0.23
C LYS A 68 -31.89 12.51 -1.52
N ALA A 69 -32.18 11.52 -2.36
CA ALA A 69 -32.92 11.71 -3.61
C ALA A 69 -34.36 12.21 -3.34
N ALA A 70 -35.08 11.60 -2.39
CA ALA A 70 -36.40 12.06 -1.98
C ALA A 70 -36.39 13.52 -1.48
N LYS A 71 -35.41 13.88 -0.65
CA LYS A 71 -35.29 15.26 -0.13
C LYS A 71 -34.92 16.29 -1.21
N LEU A 72 -34.17 15.89 -2.24
CA LEU A 72 -33.93 16.76 -3.41
C LEU A 72 -35.21 16.96 -4.23
N LEU A 73 -36.01 15.90 -4.41
CA LEU A 73 -37.29 15.98 -5.11
C LEU A 73 -38.30 16.89 -4.38
N GLU A 74 -38.41 16.79 -3.05
CA GLU A 74 -39.24 17.71 -2.25
C GLU A 74 -38.86 19.19 -2.46
N ILE A 75 -37.55 19.51 -2.43
CA ILE A 75 -37.06 20.88 -2.63
C ILE A 75 -37.47 21.40 -4.02
N SER A 76 -37.25 20.61 -5.08
CA SER A 76 -37.65 21.00 -6.43
C SER A 76 -39.17 21.14 -6.62
N LEU A 77 -39.98 20.42 -5.83
CA LEU A 77 -41.44 20.55 -5.88
C LEU A 77 -41.92 21.85 -5.21
N ALA A 78 -41.28 22.26 -4.12
CA ALA A 78 -41.61 23.50 -3.40
C ALA A 78 -41.22 24.76 -4.21
N GLU A 79 -40.09 24.74 -4.91
CA GLU A 79 -39.65 25.85 -5.77
C GLU A 79 -40.62 26.11 -6.93
N ALA A 80 -41.23 25.06 -7.49
CA ALA A 80 -42.22 25.17 -8.57
C ALA A 80 -43.54 25.83 -8.16
N THR A 81 -43.88 25.87 -6.86
CA THR A 81 -45.14 26.45 -6.36
C THR A 81 -45.10 27.94 -6.04
N SER A 82 -43.93 28.61 -6.12
CA SER A 82 -43.74 29.96 -5.55
C SER A 82 -43.80 31.13 -6.54
N SER A 83 -44.23 30.92 -7.80
CA SER A 83 -44.13 31.92 -8.88
C SER A 83 -45.48 32.45 -9.39
N LEU A 84 -46.19 33.25 -8.57
CA LEU A 84 -47.39 34.01 -8.98
C LEU A 84 -47.59 35.25 -8.06
N THR A 85 -48.26 36.30 -8.57
CA THR A 85 -48.73 37.54 -7.88
C THR A 85 -47.78 38.73 -7.59
N THR A 86 -47.55 39.55 -8.64
CA THR A 86 -47.86 41.00 -8.73
C THR A 86 -47.30 42.11 -7.79
N LYS A 87 -46.69 43.12 -8.45
CA LYS A 87 -46.92 44.61 -8.39
C LYS A 87 -45.96 45.58 -7.65
N GLU A 88 -45.72 46.70 -8.36
CA GLU A 88 -45.13 48.02 -8.05
C GLU A 88 -46.09 48.96 -7.25
N PRO A 89 -45.75 50.21 -6.77
CA PRO A 89 -44.80 51.20 -7.36
C PRO A 89 -43.94 52.11 -6.40
N VAL A 90 -43.33 53.15 -7.01
CA VAL A 90 -42.33 54.18 -6.58
C VAL A 90 -42.98 55.48 -5.98
N PRO A 91 -42.36 56.71 -5.79
CA PRO A 91 -40.98 57.24 -6.03
C PRO A 91 -40.39 58.31 -5.02
N SER A 92 -39.25 58.94 -5.41
CA SER A 92 -38.71 60.29 -5.05
C SER A 92 -37.92 60.48 -3.71
N SER A 93 -37.03 61.47 -3.49
CA SER A 93 -36.06 62.32 -4.27
C SER A 93 -35.23 63.16 -3.23
N SER A 94 -34.15 63.94 -3.42
CA SER A 94 -33.15 64.36 -4.46
C SER A 94 -31.80 64.64 -3.69
N SER A 95 -30.72 65.37 -4.03
CA SER A 95 -30.06 66.13 -5.15
C SER A 95 -28.52 66.19 -4.77
N ALA A 96 -27.54 67.04 -5.14
CA ALA A 96 -27.32 68.26 -5.97
C ALA A 96 -25.80 68.37 -6.39
N THR A 97 -25.27 69.54 -6.81
CA THR A 97 -23.84 69.78 -7.26
C THR A 97 -23.42 71.27 -7.03
N PRO A 98 -22.12 71.74 -7.10
CA PRO A 98 -21.25 71.70 -8.30
C PRO A 98 -19.69 71.57 -8.09
N MET A 99 -18.93 71.84 -9.16
CA MET A 99 -17.48 71.65 -9.42
C MET A 99 -16.71 73.00 -9.51
N PRO A 100 -15.38 73.09 -9.84
CA PRO A 100 -14.34 72.07 -10.18
C PRO A 100 -13.18 72.05 -9.14
N SER A 101 -11.93 71.59 -9.34
CA SER A 101 -11.09 71.11 -10.47
C SER A 101 -9.93 70.23 -9.88
N SER A 102 -8.92 69.67 -10.57
CA SER A 102 -8.45 69.64 -11.97
C SER A 102 -7.62 68.34 -12.25
N ALA A 103 -7.02 68.23 -13.45
CA ALA A 103 -6.06 67.19 -13.92
C ALA A 103 -6.57 65.71 -13.99
N PRO A 104 -5.99 64.83 -14.86
CA PRO A 104 -6.77 63.73 -15.44
C PRO A 104 -6.21 62.29 -15.37
N LEU A 105 -7.09 61.31 -15.59
CA LEU A 105 -6.87 59.90 -16.03
C LEU A 105 -5.99 59.01 -15.11
N ASN A 106 -6.54 57.98 -14.43
CA ASN A 106 -6.99 56.73 -15.07
C ASN A 106 -8.04 55.97 -14.19
N LYS A 107 -8.75 54.96 -14.72
CA LYS A 107 -9.88 54.27 -14.02
C LYS A 107 -10.09 52.80 -14.42
N LYS A 108 -9.99 51.88 -13.45
CA LYS A 108 -10.68 50.56 -13.27
C LYS A 108 -9.79 49.63 -12.41
N ASN A 109 -10.30 48.85 -11.45
CA ASN A 109 -11.63 48.84 -10.84
C ASN A 109 -11.57 48.34 -9.38
N ASP A 110 -12.46 48.84 -8.52
CA ASP A 110 -12.72 48.31 -7.17
C ASP A 110 -13.70 47.09 -7.30
N GLY A 111 -13.91 46.21 -6.31
CA GLY A 111 -13.41 46.37 -4.96
C GLY A 111 -13.71 45.31 -3.92
N ARG A 112 -13.33 45.65 -2.69
CA ARG A 112 -13.21 44.80 -1.51
C ARG A 112 -14.18 45.23 -0.41
N LYS A 113 -15.18 44.41 -0.08
CA LYS A 113 -16.02 44.46 1.15
C LYS A 113 -16.76 43.10 1.29
N ARG A 114 -17.17 42.63 2.48
CA ARG A 114 -17.12 43.25 3.81
C ARG A 114 -16.88 42.18 4.90
N ARG A 115 -16.07 42.50 5.91
CA ARG A 115 -15.83 41.67 7.11
C ARG A 115 -16.85 42.05 8.18
N VAL A 116 -17.61 41.09 8.70
CA VAL A 116 -18.40 41.21 9.92
C VAL A 116 -17.98 40.10 10.88
N THR A 117 -17.69 40.47 12.13
CA THR A 117 -17.23 39.56 13.18
C THR A 117 -18.41 38.95 13.92
N PHE A 118 -18.39 37.63 14.12
CA PHE A 118 -19.10 37.02 15.23
C PHE A 118 -18.12 36.38 16.23
N ARG A 119 -18.53 36.39 17.49
CA ARG A 119 -17.66 36.31 18.67
C ARG A 119 -17.61 34.88 19.18
N ALA A 120 -16.40 34.35 19.42
CA ALA A 120 -16.24 32.99 19.92
C ALA A 120 -16.83 32.85 21.34
N VAL A 121 -17.70 31.86 21.52
CA VAL A 121 -18.13 31.37 22.83
C VAL A 121 -17.69 29.91 22.93
N ARG A 122 -16.76 29.63 23.84
CA ARG A 122 -16.38 28.25 24.20
C ARG A 122 -17.44 27.71 25.15
N SER A 123 -18.04 26.56 24.82
CA SER A 123 -18.75 25.72 25.79
C SER A 123 -18.22 24.29 25.66
N GLY A 124 -17.96 23.65 26.80
CA GLY A 124 -17.29 22.35 26.85
C GLY A 124 -18.25 21.20 26.59
N GLY A 125 -18.08 20.50 25.47
CA GLY A 125 -18.69 19.19 25.22
C GLY A 125 -17.64 18.10 25.37
N GLN A 126 -17.59 17.43 26.53
CA GLN A 126 -16.62 16.37 26.83
C GLN A 126 -16.96 15.09 26.05
N ARG A 127 -16.62 15.06 24.76
CA ARG A 127 -16.66 13.81 23.99
C ARG A 127 -15.44 12.97 24.35
N SER A 128 -15.72 11.81 24.93
CA SER A 128 -14.76 10.75 25.21
C SER A 128 -13.90 10.49 23.97
N SER A 129 -12.58 10.50 24.15
CA SER A 129 -11.63 10.12 23.12
C SER A 129 -11.73 8.61 22.87
N ILE A 130 -12.62 8.23 21.96
CA ILE A 130 -12.31 7.12 21.07
C ILE A 130 -11.08 7.60 20.31
N GLN A 131 -9.90 7.20 20.79
CA GLN A 131 -8.72 7.18 19.96
C GLN A 131 -9.05 6.23 18.82
N ALA A 132 -9.34 6.78 17.65
CA ALA A 132 -9.13 6.03 16.44
C ALA A 132 -7.64 5.64 16.47
N LEU A 133 -7.35 4.35 16.55
CA LEU A 133 -6.02 3.89 16.18
C LEU A 133 -5.87 4.30 14.71
N GLU A 134 -4.98 5.25 14.46
CA GLU A 134 -4.36 5.38 13.14
C GLU A 134 -3.93 3.96 12.75
N PRO A 135 -4.44 3.39 11.64
CA PRO A 135 -4.12 2.02 11.28
C PRO A 135 -2.60 1.93 11.06
N GLU A 136 -1.91 1.15 11.90
CA GLU A 136 -0.45 1.01 11.78
C GLU A 136 -0.10 0.62 10.37
N LEU A 137 0.73 1.45 9.71
CA LEU A 137 1.14 1.18 8.34
C LEU A 137 1.93 -0.13 8.33
N SER A 138 1.34 -1.13 7.69
CA SER A 138 1.85 -2.49 7.61
C SER A 138 2.50 -2.71 6.25
N VAL A 139 3.57 -3.51 6.22
CA VAL A 139 4.19 -3.95 4.96
C VAL A 139 3.20 -4.72 4.07
N MET A 140 2.13 -5.28 4.65
CA MET A 140 1.03 -5.92 3.92
C MET A 140 0.28 -4.98 2.97
N CYS A 141 0.32 -3.65 3.18
CA CYS A 141 -0.26 -2.68 2.25
C CYS A 141 0.50 -2.64 0.90
N LEU A 142 1.76 -3.08 0.84
CA LEU A 142 2.59 -3.06 -0.37
C LEU A 142 2.40 -4.34 -1.19
N ASP A 143 2.05 -4.20 -2.47
CA ASP A 143 2.04 -5.33 -3.43
C ASP A 143 3.47 -5.58 -3.90
N LEU A 144 4.22 -6.35 -3.10
CA LEU A 144 5.59 -6.75 -3.42
C LEU A 144 5.59 -8.05 -4.22
N ARG A 145 6.15 -8.00 -5.44
CA ARG A 145 6.30 -9.18 -6.31
C ARG A 145 7.69 -9.30 -6.88
N VAL A 146 8.04 -10.51 -7.30
CA VAL A 146 9.16 -10.78 -8.19
C VAL A 146 8.86 -10.21 -9.57
N GLY A 147 9.80 -9.47 -10.11
CA GLY A 147 9.83 -9.05 -11.50
C GLY A 147 11.05 -9.58 -12.24
N LYS A 148 10.99 -9.56 -13.57
CA LYS A 148 12.13 -9.84 -14.46
C LYS A 148 12.37 -8.65 -15.38
N ILE A 149 13.59 -8.14 -15.40
CA ILE A 149 13.98 -6.99 -16.22
C ILE A 149 14.22 -7.46 -17.66
N LEU A 150 13.36 -7.05 -18.60
CA LEU A 150 13.45 -7.43 -20.02
C LEU A 150 14.41 -6.52 -20.81
N SER A 151 14.53 -5.26 -20.40
CA SER A 151 15.45 -4.28 -20.98
C SER A 151 15.68 -3.13 -20.02
N THR A 152 16.91 -2.63 -19.97
CA THR A 152 17.29 -1.40 -19.26
C THR A 152 17.86 -0.41 -20.26
N LEU A 153 17.48 0.86 -20.15
CA LEU A 153 18.00 1.97 -20.96
C LEU A 153 18.38 3.14 -20.04
N GLN A 154 19.39 3.93 -20.40
CA GLN A 154 19.67 5.21 -19.73
C GLN A 154 18.49 6.17 -19.98
N HIS A 155 18.12 6.95 -18.96
CA HIS A 155 17.00 7.89 -19.08
C HIS A 155 17.42 9.09 -19.96
N PRO A 156 16.66 9.45 -21.01
CA PRO A 156 17.09 10.48 -21.98
C PRO A 156 17.39 11.83 -21.32
N ASP A 157 16.56 12.24 -20.37
CA ASP A 157 16.74 13.51 -19.64
C ASP A 157 17.54 13.37 -18.32
N SER A 158 18.25 12.27 -18.03
CA SER A 158 18.95 12.08 -16.74
C SER A 158 19.97 10.93 -16.67
N ASP A 159 21.26 11.24 -16.56
CA ASP A 159 22.33 10.24 -16.41
C ASP A 159 22.27 9.44 -15.09
N SER A 160 21.61 9.98 -14.08
CA SER A 160 21.41 9.32 -12.78
C SER A 160 20.20 8.38 -12.72
N LEU A 161 19.42 8.25 -13.80
CA LEU A 161 18.23 7.39 -13.86
C LEU A 161 18.31 6.40 -15.02
N CYS A 162 17.71 5.23 -14.83
CA CYS A 162 17.45 4.28 -15.92
C CYS A 162 15.95 4.00 -16.06
N VAL A 163 15.56 3.59 -17.27
CA VAL A 163 14.21 3.17 -17.63
C VAL A 163 14.24 1.66 -17.87
N GLN A 164 13.48 0.92 -17.07
CA GLN A 164 13.42 -0.53 -17.11
C GLN A 164 12.07 -0.98 -17.64
N LYS A 165 12.05 -2.01 -18.49
CA LYS A 165 10.86 -2.81 -18.75
C LYS A 165 10.89 -4.05 -17.88
N VAL A 166 9.86 -4.23 -17.08
CA VAL A 166 9.78 -5.29 -16.06
C VAL A 166 8.54 -6.13 -16.29
N ASP A 167 8.73 -7.42 -16.54
CA ASP A 167 7.66 -8.41 -16.43
C ASP A 167 7.37 -8.68 -14.95
N LEU A 168 6.09 -8.72 -14.59
CA LEU A 168 5.57 -8.90 -13.23
C LEU A 168 4.52 -10.03 -13.16
N GLY A 169 4.54 -10.95 -14.13
CA GLY A 169 3.52 -11.98 -14.28
C GLY A 169 2.16 -11.43 -14.74
N GLU A 170 2.18 -10.29 -15.43
CA GLU A 170 0.99 -9.55 -15.89
C GLU A 170 0.89 -9.59 -17.42
N ALA A 171 -0.30 -9.30 -17.96
CA ALA A 171 -0.56 -9.38 -19.40
C ALA A 171 0.31 -8.44 -20.27
N THR A 172 0.93 -7.41 -19.68
CA THR A 172 1.93 -6.56 -20.35
C THR A 172 3.05 -6.13 -19.37
N PRO A 173 4.33 -6.08 -19.81
CA PRO A 173 5.42 -5.60 -18.97
C PRO A 173 5.31 -4.11 -18.64
N ARG A 174 5.47 -3.76 -17.36
CA ARG A 174 5.41 -2.38 -16.86
C ARG A 174 6.70 -1.62 -17.14
N THR A 175 6.59 -0.30 -17.20
CA THR A 175 7.75 0.59 -17.13
C THR A 175 8.07 0.88 -15.66
N ALA A 176 9.33 0.75 -15.27
CA ALA A 176 9.86 1.30 -14.03
C ALA A 176 10.94 2.35 -14.34
N VAL A 177 11.05 3.39 -13.51
CA VAL A 177 12.15 4.35 -13.54
C VAL A 177 12.81 4.34 -12.17
N SER A 178 14.10 4.03 -12.13
CA SER A 178 14.90 3.91 -10.91
C SER A 178 16.25 4.62 -11.07
N ALA A 179 17.02 4.71 -9.98
CA ALA A 179 18.39 5.25 -10.05
C ALA A 179 19.31 4.28 -10.80
N VAL A 180 20.31 4.81 -11.52
CA VAL A 180 21.36 3.96 -12.11
C VAL A 180 22.11 3.24 -10.99
N ILE A 181 22.14 1.92 -11.07
CA ILE A 181 22.88 1.04 -10.17
C ILE A 181 24.37 1.19 -10.53
N ARG A 182 25.06 2.12 -9.86
CA ARG A 182 26.41 2.61 -10.22
C ARG A 182 27.49 1.52 -10.40
N ASN A 183 27.26 0.32 -9.87
CA ASN A 183 28.20 -0.79 -9.85
C ASN A 183 27.85 -1.92 -10.83
N ALA A 184 26.76 -1.79 -11.60
CA ALA A 184 26.30 -2.79 -12.56
C ALA A 184 25.99 -2.11 -13.91
N PRO A 185 26.61 -2.53 -15.03
CA PRO A 185 26.26 -2.01 -16.36
C PRO A 185 24.82 -2.42 -16.72
N LEU A 186 24.17 -1.63 -17.58
CA LEU A 186 22.73 -1.77 -17.86
C LEU A 186 22.41 -3.10 -18.57
N GLU A 187 23.41 -3.66 -19.25
CA GLU A 187 23.45 -4.95 -19.93
C GLU A 187 23.37 -6.12 -18.95
N GLU A 188 24.10 -6.06 -17.82
CA GLU A 188 24.07 -7.09 -16.77
C GLU A 188 22.75 -7.11 -16.00
N LEU A 189 22.04 -5.96 -15.95
CA LEU A 189 20.70 -5.89 -15.36
C LEU A 189 19.62 -6.54 -16.25
N LYS A 190 19.93 -6.97 -17.47
CA LYS A 190 18.97 -7.60 -18.38
C LYS A 190 18.77 -9.08 -18.03
N GLU A 191 17.54 -9.56 -18.18
CA GLU A 191 17.05 -10.90 -17.79
C GLU A 191 17.11 -11.20 -16.28
N CYS A 192 17.72 -10.34 -15.45
CA CYS A 192 17.76 -10.47 -14.00
C CYS A 192 16.37 -10.44 -13.35
N LEU A 193 16.23 -11.21 -12.26
CA LEU A 193 15.11 -11.14 -11.35
C LEU A 193 15.36 -10.06 -10.27
N CYS A 194 14.30 -9.34 -9.91
CA CYS A 194 14.31 -8.31 -8.87
C CYS A 194 13.02 -8.34 -8.05
N VAL A 195 12.96 -7.63 -6.92
CA VAL A 195 11.71 -7.35 -6.20
C VAL A 195 11.16 -5.98 -6.61
N CYS A 196 9.85 -5.88 -6.81
CA CYS A 196 9.15 -4.66 -7.25
C CYS A 196 7.93 -4.34 -6.39
N VAL A 197 7.70 -3.06 -6.10
CA VAL A 197 6.42 -2.54 -5.61
C VAL A 197 5.48 -2.32 -6.79
N CYS A 198 4.33 -3.01 -6.79
CA CYS A 198 3.43 -3.12 -7.94
C CYS A 198 2.13 -2.30 -7.79
N ASN A 199 1.79 -1.85 -6.59
CA ASN A 199 0.61 -1.01 -6.33
C ASN A 199 0.93 0.47 -6.10
N VAL A 200 2.14 0.93 -6.42
CA VAL A 200 2.44 2.37 -6.48
C VAL A 200 1.62 3.04 -7.58
N ARG A 201 0.94 4.15 -7.25
CA ARG A 201 0.28 4.98 -8.25
C ARG A 201 1.30 5.45 -9.30
N GLY A 202 0.98 5.25 -10.58
CA GLY A 202 1.88 5.60 -11.67
C GLY A 202 2.16 7.11 -11.74
N VAL A 203 3.43 7.47 -11.98
CA VAL A 203 3.92 8.87 -11.99
C VAL A 203 4.85 9.13 -13.17
N ARG A 204 4.88 10.38 -13.66
CA ARG A 204 5.89 10.81 -14.65
C ARG A 204 7.16 11.29 -13.94
N VAL A 205 8.25 10.58 -14.14
CA VAL A 205 9.61 10.99 -13.74
C VAL A 205 10.28 11.54 -15.00
N ARG A 206 10.57 12.84 -15.03
CA ARG A 206 11.15 13.55 -16.20
C ARG A 206 10.53 13.08 -17.54
N GLY A 207 9.22 13.26 -17.67
CA GLY A 207 8.46 12.84 -18.86
C GLY A 207 8.08 11.35 -18.91
N VAL A 208 8.99 10.44 -18.57
CA VAL A 208 8.78 8.98 -18.63
C VAL A 208 7.79 8.52 -17.55
N TYR A 209 6.79 7.73 -17.94
CA TYR A 209 5.77 7.22 -17.03
C TYR A 209 6.20 5.91 -16.36
N SER A 210 6.45 5.96 -15.04
CA SER A 210 6.74 4.80 -14.20
C SER A 210 5.46 4.24 -13.58
N GLN A 211 5.35 2.90 -13.55
CA GLN A 211 4.17 2.14 -13.11
C GLN A 211 4.52 1.04 -12.07
N ALA A 212 5.77 1.03 -11.62
CA ALA A 212 6.31 0.16 -10.57
C ALA A 212 7.55 0.83 -9.94
N ARG A 213 8.01 0.32 -8.80
CA ARG A 213 9.29 0.70 -8.18
C ARG A 213 10.13 -0.57 -7.99
N VAL A 214 11.23 -0.71 -8.73
CA VAL A 214 12.24 -1.76 -8.49
C VAL A 214 12.95 -1.46 -7.17
N LEU A 215 13.08 -2.46 -6.30
CA LEU A 215 13.76 -2.31 -5.01
C LEU A 215 15.26 -2.56 -5.14
N CYS A 216 16.03 -1.59 -4.66
CA CYS A 216 17.48 -1.71 -4.51
C CYS A 216 17.86 -1.58 -3.03
N ALA A 217 18.90 -2.28 -2.60
CA ALA A 217 19.57 -1.93 -1.35
C ALA A 217 20.73 -0.96 -1.64
N GLU A 218 21.06 -0.12 -0.66
CA GLU A 218 22.18 0.81 -0.69
C GLU A 218 22.91 0.86 0.65
N ASP A 219 24.24 0.96 0.58
CA ASP A 219 25.13 1.34 1.67
C ASP A 219 25.97 2.59 1.30
N SER A 220 27.06 2.87 2.01
CA SER A 220 27.90 4.05 1.76
C SER A 220 28.69 4.02 0.45
N ALA A 221 28.87 2.85 -0.16
CA ALA A 221 29.66 2.65 -1.39
C ALA A 221 28.87 1.95 -2.50
N HIS A 222 27.96 1.05 -2.16
CA HIS A 222 27.31 0.15 -3.11
C HIS A 222 25.79 0.34 -3.20
N MET A 223 25.25 0.05 -4.38
CA MET A 223 23.82 -0.13 -4.63
C MET A 223 23.65 -1.41 -5.44
N GLU A 224 22.67 -2.23 -5.10
CA GLU A 224 22.40 -3.53 -5.74
C GLU A 224 20.89 -3.79 -5.80
N LEU A 225 20.44 -4.61 -6.76
CA LEU A 225 19.06 -5.13 -6.77
C LEU A 225 18.79 -5.99 -5.54
N VAL A 226 17.56 -5.93 -5.01
CA VAL A 226 17.06 -7.01 -4.14
C VAL A 226 16.66 -8.19 -5.03
N VAL A 227 17.47 -9.24 -5.04
CA VAL A 227 17.34 -10.41 -5.91
C VAL A 227 16.56 -11.53 -5.19
N PRO A 228 15.48 -12.07 -5.77
CA PRO A 228 14.74 -13.19 -5.19
C PRO A 228 15.45 -14.55 -5.41
N PRO A 229 15.02 -15.63 -4.75
CA PRO A 229 15.57 -16.97 -4.99
C PRO A 229 15.53 -17.38 -6.47
N GLY A 230 16.55 -18.09 -6.95
CA GLY A 230 16.71 -18.43 -8.38
C GLY A 230 15.62 -19.33 -8.99
N SER A 231 14.75 -19.96 -8.18
CA SER A 231 13.56 -20.69 -8.66
C SER A 231 12.32 -19.80 -8.82
N SER A 232 12.43 -18.50 -8.54
CA SER A 232 11.30 -17.56 -8.60
C SER A 232 10.93 -17.21 -10.05
N GLN A 233 9.68 -16.77 -10.23
CA GLN A 233 9.08 -16.43 -11.51
C GLN A 233 8.42 -15.04 -11.44
N PRO A 234 8.30 -14.31 -12.57
CA PRO A 234 7.56 -13.06 -12.62
C PRO A 234 6.15 -13.20 -12.01
N GLY A 235 5.81 -12.32 -11.07
CA GLY A 235 4.53 -12.32 -10.36
C GLY A 235 4.47 -13.14 -9.07
N ASP A 236 5.51 -13.91 -8.71
CA ASP A 236 5.62 -14.52 -7.38
C ASP A 236 5.49 -13.41 -6.30
N ARG A 237 4.55 -13.53 -5.37
CA ARG A 237 4.40 -12.58 -4.26
C ARG A 237 5.50 -12.75 -3.21
N ILE A 238 6.04 -11.64 -2.74
CA ILE A 238 6.87 -11.61 -1.53
C ILE A 238 5.94 -11.61 -0.31
N THR A 239 6.26 -12.42 0.69
CA THR A 239 5.50 -12.51 1.94
C THR A 239 6.43 -12.42 3.15
N PHE A 240 5.86 -12.13 4.32
CA PHE A 240 6.58 -11.86 5.56
C PHE A 240 6.00 -12.71 6.69
N GLN A 241 6.83 -13.48 7.38
CA GLN A 241 6.36 -14.36 8.47
C GLN A 241 5.70 -13.54 9.60
N GLY A 242 4.53 -13.98 10.06
CA GLY A 242 3.76 -13.30 11.12
C GLY A 242 2.93 -12.10 10.66
N TYR A 243 3.11 -11.63 9.42
CA TYR A 243 2.24 -10.61 8.81
C TYR A 243 1.20 -11.28 7.90
N ALA A 244 -0.05 -10.84 8.02
CA ALA A 244 -1.16 -11.30 7.20
C ALA A 244 -2.01 -10.12 6.72
N GLY A 245 -2.46 -10.18 5.47
CA GLY A 245 -3.23 -9.15 4.79
C GLY A 245 -3.18 -9.34 3.27
N GLU A 246 -3.95 -8.53 2.56
CA GLU A 246 -3.84 -8.35 1.11
C GLU A 246 -3.41 -6.91 0.83
N PRO A 247 -2.65 -6.64 -0.25
CA PRO A 247 -2.18 -5.30 -0.57
C PRO A 247 -3.28 -4.38 -1.07
N ASP A 248 -3.09 -3.07 -0.86
CA ASP A 248 -4.00 -2.03 -1.38
C ASP A 248 -4.03 -2.06 -2.92
N SER A 249 -5.19 -1.86 -3.54
CA SER A 249 -5.30 -1.85 -5.01
C SER A 249 -4.49 -0.73 -5.68
N GLU A 250 -4.34 0.42 -5.01
CA GLU A 250 -3.40 1.49 -5.35
C GLU A 250 -3.01 2.24 -4.06
N LEU A 251 -1.71 2.45 -3.84
CA LEU A 251 -1.19 3.20 -2.70
C LEU A 251 -1.49 4.70 -2.83
N ASN A 252 -2.14 5.26 -1.82
CA ASN A 252 -2.46 6.68 -1.74
C ASN A 252 -1.20 7.55 -1.58
N PRO A 253 -0.84 8.42 -2.56
CA PRO A 253 0.39 9.23 -2.48
C PRO A 253 0.41 10.25 -1.33
N ARG A 254 -0.75 10.56 -0.71
CA ARG A 254 -0.82 11.45 0.45
C ARG A 254 -0.40 10.77 1.75
N GLN A 255 -0.57 9.44 1.85
CA GLN A 255 -0.19 8.68 3.04
C GLN A 255 1.31 8.31 3.06
N ARG A 256 2.00 8.37 1.90
CA ARG A 256 3.44 8.06 1.78
C ARG A 256 3.81 6.69 2.38
N VAL A 257 2.96 5.69 2.11
CA VAL A 257 3.01 4.38 2.77
C VAL A 257 4.39 3.72 2.63
N PHE A 258 4.95 3.72 1.42
CA PHE A 258 6.29 3.17 1.19
C PHE A 258 7.36 3.95 1.94
N GLU A 259 7.36 5.28 1.84
CA GLU A 259 8.39 6.14 2.43
C GLU A 259 8.36 6.11 3.96
N ASN A 260 7.19 5.87 4.57
CA ASN A 260 7.04 5.66 6.02
C ASN A 260 7.50 4.26 6.48
N LEU A 261 7.34 3.23 5.63
CA LEU A 261 7.84 1.87 5.89
C LEU A 261 9.36 1.75 5.65
N GLN A 262 9.92 2.62 4.82
CA GLN A 262 11.28 2.55 4.29
C GLN A 262 12.38 2.51 5.38
N SER A 263 12.17 3.16 6.53
CA SER A 263 13.12 3.14 7.65
C SER A 263 13.36 1.74 8.22
N ASP A 264 12.40 0.84 8.02
CA ASP A 264 12.35 -0.52 8.53
C ASP A 264 12.69 -1.57 7.46
N LEU A 265 12.85 -1.15 6.19
CA LEU A 265 13.24 -2.02 5.07
C LEU A 265 14.77 -2.02 4.92
N ARG A 266 15.41 -3.13 5.30
CA ARG A 266 16.88 -3.24 5.42
C ARG A 266 17.39 -4.63 5.08
N THR A 267 18.64 -4.76 4.67
CA THR A 267 19.31 -6.06 4.61
C THR A 267 19.85 -6.48 5.97
N ASP A 268 19.90 -7.78 6.27
CA ASP A 268 20.55 -8.31 7.47
C ASP A 268 22.08 -8.41 7.29
N GLY A 269 22.78 -8.90 8.32
CA GLY A 269 24.23 -9.16 8.28
C GLY A 269 24.68 -10.28 7.30
N ARG A 270 23.75 -10.85 6.52
CA ARG A 270 23.97 -11.88 5.49
C ARG A 270 23.33 -11.48 4.15
N GLY A 271 23.00 -10.20 3.98
CA GLY A 271 22.38 -9.65 2.76
C GLY A 271 20.90 -10.00 2.57
N VAL A 272 20.24 -10.66 3.52
CA VAL A 272 18.80 -11.00 3.40
C VAL A 272 17.96 -9.74 3.55
N ALA A 273 17.10 -9.45 2.57
CA ALA A 273 16.16 -8.34 2.67
C ALA A 273 15.11 -8.60 3.76
N THR A 274 14.86 -7.62 4.62
CA THR A 274 13.93 -7.70 5.76
C THR A 274 13.05 -6.46 5.92
N TYR A 275 11.88 -6.64 6.53
CA TYR A 275 11.07 -5.59 7.15
C TYR A 275 11.02 -5.85 8.66
N LYS A 276 11.47 -4.90 9.48
CA LYS A 276 11.54 -5.05 10.96
C LYS A 276 12.23 -6.35 11.41
N GLY A 277 13.23 -6.82 10.64
CA GLY A 277 13.95 -8.07 10.87
C GLY A 277 13.27 -9.35 10.33
N VAL A 278 12.03 -9.27 9.85
CA VAL A 278 11.34 -10.39 9.18
C VAL A 278 11.73 -10.43 7.70
N ALA A 279 12.22 -11.58 7.23
CA ALA A 279 12.74 -11.74 5.87
C ALA A 279 11.66 -11.63 4.77
N PHE A 280 12.07 -11.12 3.61
CA PHE A 280 11.35 -11.14 2.34
C PHE A 280 11.32 -12.59 1.80
N GLU A 281 10.24 -13.33 2.03
CA GLU A 281 10.11 -14.74 1.61
C GLU A 281 9.27 -14.88 0.33
N VAL A 282 9.83 -15.52 -0.70
CA VAL A 282 9.06 -16.16 -1.77
C VAL A 282 8.70 -17.57 -1.30
N ARG A 283 7.40 -17.81 -1.04
CA ARG A 283 6.92 -19.01 -0.33
C ARG A 283 7.40 -20.31 -0.96
N GLY A 284 8.07 -21.15 -0.16
CA GLY A 284 8.61 -22.44 -0.61
C GLY A 284 9.80 -22.34 -1.57
N LYS A 285 10.30 -21.13 -1.88
CA LYS A 285 11.47 -20.89 -2.75
C LYS A 285 12.63 -20.27 -1.97
N GLY A 286 12.36 -19.51 -0.91
CA GLY A 286 13.35 -18.99 0.03
C GLY A 286 13.32 -17.46 0.16
N PHE A 287 14.44 -16.88 0.63
CA PHE A 287 14.53 -15.45 0.94
C PHE A 287 15.24 -14.63 -0.14
N CYS A 288 14.77 -13.40 -0.34
CA CYS A 288 15.40 -12.42 -1.22
C CYS A 288 16.68 -11.85 -0.59
N ARG A 289 17.72 -11.60 -1.41
CA ARG A 289 19.04 -11.16 -0.95
C ARG A 289 19.69 -10.13 -1.88
N THR A 290 20.70 -9.45 -1.35
CA THR A 290 21.75 -8.73 -2.09
C THR A 290 23.03 -9.58 -2.17
N ALA A 291 24.02 -9.14 -2.95
CA ALA A 291 25.28 -9.85 -3.15
C ALA A 291 26.39 -9.34 -2.20
N SER A 292 26.51 -8.02 -2.05
CA SER A 292 27.48 -7.37 -1.15
C SER A 292 26.85 -6.42 -0.12
N VAL A 293 25.69 -5.83 -0.41
CA VAL A 293 25.07 -4.81 0.46
C VAL A 293 24.46 -5.45 1.73
N ILE A 294 25.27 -5.58 2.79
CA ILE A 294 24.87 -6.08 4.11
C ILE A 294 24.54 -4.93 5.08
N SER A 295 23.55 -5.11 5.95
CA SER A 295 23.07 -4.06 6.88
C SER A 295 22.63 -2.73 6.23
N GLY A 296 22.38 -2.74 4.91
CA GLY A 296 22.02 -1.56 4.12
C GLY A 296 20.54 -1.20 4.18
N PHE A 297 20.19 -0.06 3.58
CA PHE A 297 18.81 0.44 3.47
C PHE A 297 18.20 0.02 2.14
N ILE A 298 16.91 -0.35 2.12
CA ILE A 298 16.18 -0.69 0.89
C ILE A 298 15.35 0.52 0.42
N LYS A 299 15.27 0.75 -0.90
CA LYS A 299 14.59 1.89 -1.52
C LYS A 299 14.01 1.58 -2.90
#